data_AF-A0A9D5EP32-F1
#
_entry.id   AF-A0A9D5EP32-F1
#
_cell.length_a   1.000
_cell.length_b   1.000
_cell.length_c   1.000
_cell.angle_alpha   90.00
_cell.angle_beta   90.00
_cell.angle_gamma   90.00
#
_symmetry.space_group_name_H-M   'P 1'
#
loop_
_entity.id
_entity.type
_entity.pdbx_description
1 polymer ?
#
loop_
_entity_poly.entity_id
_entity_poly.type
_entity_poly.pdbx_seq_one_letter_code
_entity_poly.pdbx_strand_id
1 'polypeptide(L)'
;MEEMLDNYCDDQRIGMITGFNPVGRWRAENQQYHFSYCGAIWGWASWRRMWRHYDVDMKLWADPNVRERIQNVFAHPEIYKQRMLAYDLVYRGVTDTWDYQWSVARLTQSAMSVVPAVNLVRNIGIRPDATHTKGHVGKLDTLPVLEMTFPLRLHPWVMVDRDYDYAFTAALK
;
A
#
# COMPACT_ATOMS: atom_id res chain seq x y z
N MET A 1 8.88 -8.77 -8.96
CA MET A 1 9.25 -7.56 -8.18
C MET A 1 10.40 -6.85 -8.84
N GLU A 2 11.51 -7.55 -9.12
CA GLU A 2 12.69 -7.04 -9.86
C GLU A 2 12.32 -6.30 -11.16
N GLU A 3 11.58 -6.94 -12.07
CA GLU A 3 11.15 -6.30 -13.33
C GLU A 3 10.42 -4.95 -13.11
N MET A 4 9.61 -4.82 -12.06
CA MET A 4 8.92 -3.55 -11.77
C MET A 4 9.82 -2.52 -11.08
N LEU A 5 10.81 -2.98 -10.29
CA LEU A 5 11.79 -2.09 -9.68
C LEU A 5 12.68 -1.46 -10.76
N ASP A 6 13.06 -2.23 -11.78
CA ASP A 6 13.85 -1.75 -12.92
C ASP A 6 13.02 -0.84 -13.81
N ASN A 7 11.81 -1.25 -14.20
CA ASN A 7 10.95 -0.46 -15.08
C ASN A 7 10.51 0.89 -14.49
N TYR A 8 10.39 1.00 -13.17
CA TYR A 8 9.99 2.25 -12.48
C TYR A 8 11.13 2.87 -11.65
N CYS A 9 12.39 2.52 -11.92
CA CYS A 9 13.53 3.03 -11.15
C CYS A 9 13.70 4.56 -11.23
N ASP A 10 13.28 5.18 -12.33
CA ASP A 10 13.40 6.64 -12.53
C ASP A 10 12.05 7.38 -12.45
N ASP A 11 10.93 6.65 -12.43
CA ASP A 11 9.60 7.24 -12.34
C ASP A 11 9.32 7.75 -10.90
N GLN A 12 9.26 9.07 -10.75
CA GLN A 12 9.01 9.72 -9.45
C GLN A 12 7.55 9.58 -8.99
N ARG A 13 6.63 9.18 -9.88
CA ARG A 13 5.22 8.93 -9.53
C ARG A 13 5.06 7.64 -8.74
N ILE A 14 6.04 6.72 -8.80
CA ILE A 14 5.98 5.41 -8.13
C ILE A 14 6.86 5.42 -6.89
N GLY A 15 6.23 5.20 -5.73
CA GLY A 15 6.91 5.15 -4.44
C GLY A 15 7.08 3.75 -3.87
N MET A 16 6.35 2.76 -4.39
CA MET A 16 6.40 1.41 -3.86
C MET A 16 5.99 0.37 -4.91
N ILE A 17 6.63 -0.80 -4.86
CA ILE A 17 6.14 -2.03 -5.47
C ILE A 17 5.76 -3.00 -4.35
N THR A 18 4.56 -3.57 -4.36
CA THR A 18 4.17 -4.61 -3.40
C THR A 18 3.83 -5.91 -4.12
N GLY A 19 4.05 -7.05 -3.47
CA GLY A 19 3.57 -8.36 -3.90
C GLY A 19 2.22 -8.74 -3.27
N PHE A 20 1.78 -8.01 -2.25
CA PHE A 20 0.56 -8.31 -1.52
C PHE A 20 -0.64 -7.56 -2.10
N ASN A 21 -1.68 -8.33 -2.43
CA ASN A 21 -2.96 -7.80 -2.84
C ASN A 21 -4.05 -8.36 -1.91
N PRO A 22 -4.54 -7.60 -0.91
CA PRO A 22 -5.53 -8.11 0.05
C PRO A 22 -6.90 -8.44 -0.57
N VAL A 23 -7.19 -7.93 -1.77
CA VAL A 23 -8.39 -8.29 -2.53
C VAL A 23 -8.26 -9.69 -3.15
N GLY A 24 -7.05 -10.27 -3.18
CA GLY A 24 -6.76 -11.61 -3.70
C GLY A 24 -6.67 -11.65 -5.23
N ARG A 25 -7.73 -11.19 -5.91
CA ARG A 25 -7.81 -11.13 -7.38
C ARG A 25 -8.59 -9.89 -7.81
N TRP A 26 -7.93 -8.98 -8.53
CA TRP A 26 -8.50 -7.70 -8.97
C TRP A 26 -8.36 -7.51 -10.47
N ARG A 27 -9.48 -7.64 -11.21
CA ARG A 27 -9.55 -7.47 -12.68
C ARG A 27 -8.44 -8.23 -13.43
N ALA A 28 -8.01 -9.37 -12.90
CA ALA A 28 -6.84 -10.12 -13.39
C ALA A 28 -6.96 -10.66 -14.82
N GLU A 29 -8.19 -10.72 -15.36
CA GLU A 29 -8.43 -11.05 -16.77
C GLU A 29 -8.02 -9.91 -17.72
N ASN A 30 -7.97 -8.67 -17.23
CA ASN A 30 -7.75 -7.47 -18.04
C ASN A 30 -6.39 -6.80 -17.79
N GLN A 31 -5.72 -7.11 -16.67
CA GLN A 31 -4.46 -6.46 -16.28
C GLN A 31 -3.60 -7.38 -15.41
N GLN A 32 -2.28 -7.21 -15.47
CA GLN A 32 -1.31 -7.93 -14.62
C GLN A 32 -1.01 -7.16 -13.32
N TYR A 33 -1.12 -5.84 -13.34
CA TYR A 33 -0.95 -4.96 -12.19
C TYR A 33 -1.74 -3.66 -12.40
N HIS A 34 -1.87 -2.87 -11.34
CA HIS A 34 -2.52 -1.57 -11.33
C HIS A 34 -1.81 -0.64 -10.35
N PHE A 35 -2.15 0.66 -10.41
CA PHE A 35 -1.60 1.67 -9.51
C PHE A 35 -2.62 2.04 -8.45
N SER A 36 -2.16 2.30 -7.24
CA SER A 36 -2.99 2.56 -6.07
C SER A 36 -2.32 3.60 -5.18
N TYR A 37 -3.07 4.52 -4.58
CA TYR A 37 -2.52 5.36 -3.50
C TYR A 37 -2.44 4.59 -2.17
N CYS A 38 -3.16 3.48 -2.07
CA CYS A 38 -2.96 2.47 -1.05
C CYS A 38 -1.70 1.62 -1.37
N GLY A 39 -1.60 0.46 -0.73
CA GLY A 39 -0.49 -0.46 -0.89
C GLY A 39 0.00 -0.96 0.45
N ALA A 40 0.13 -2.28 0.56
CA ALA A 40 0.40 -2.96 1.80
C ALA A 40 1.86 -3.43 1.89
N ILE A 41 2.33 -3.54 3.14
CA ILE A 41 3.74 -3.73 3.49
C ILE A 41 4.17 -5.21 3.61
N TRP A 42 3.36 -6.15 3.13
CA TRP A 42 3.78 -7.56 3.07
C TRP A 42 4.46 -7.83 1.73
N GLY A 43 5.74 -8.22 1.76
CA GLY A 43 6.52 -8.46 0.55
C GLY A 43 6.52 -7.26 -0.38
N TRP A 44 7.12 -6.15 0.04
CA TRP A 44 7.21 -4.89 -0.70
C TRP A 44 8.66 -4.47 -0.88
N ALA A 45 8.88 -3.58 -1.85
CA ALA A 45 10.15 -2.90 -2.07
C ALA A 45 9.91 -1.44 -2.47
N SER A 46 10.92 -0.62 -2.23
CA SER A 46 10.96 0.78 -2.64
C SER A 46 12.41 1.19 -2.86
N TRP A 47 12.61 2.43 -3.27
CA TRP A 47 13.91 2.99 -3.59
C TRP A 47 14.32 4.00 -2.53
N ARG A 48 15.64 4.17 -2.37
CA ARG A 48 16.24 5.18 -1.49
C ARG A 48 15.66 6.59 -1.72
N ARG A 49 15.38 6.94 -2.98
CA ARG A 49 14.80 8.24 -3.36
C ARG A 49 13.44 8.51 -2.72
N MET A 50 12.64 7.46 -2.48
CA MET A 50 11.34 7.59 -1.82
C MET A 50 11.49 7.48 -0.29
N TRP A 51 12.33 6.54 0.18
CA TRP A 51 12.55 6.32 1.62
C TRP A 51 13.11 7.55 2.35
N ARG A 52 13.85 8.44 1.67
CA ARG A 52 14.34 9.70 2.26
C ARG A 52 13.22 10.64 2.76
N HIS A 53 11.98 10.45 2.29
CA HIS A 53 10.81 11.24 2.70
C HIS A 53 10.13 10.65 3.94
N TYR A 54 10.60 9.51 4.45
CA TYR A 54 10.05 8.88 5.63
C TYR A 54 10.22 9.80 6.86
N ASP A 55 9.10 10.06 7.52
CA ASP A 55 9.01 10.92 8.70
C ASP A 55 8.48 10.09 9.87
N VAL A 56 9.41 9.59 10.68
CA VAL A 56 9.09 8.76 11.85
C VAL A 56 8.31 9.53 12.91
N ASP A 57 8.53 10.84 13.03
CA ASP A 57 7.84 11.65 14.05
C ASP A 57 6.45 12.11 13.58
N MET A 58 6.07 11.80 12.33
CA MET A 58 4.84 12.26 11.70
C MET A 58 4.63 13.78 11.79
N LYS A 59 5.71 14.57 11.78
CA LYS A 59 5.69 16.05 11.76
C LYS A 59 4.88 16.59 10.59
N LEU A 60 4.96 15.95 9.43
CA LEU A 60 4.15 16.31 8.25
C LEU A 60 2.65 16.18 8.52
N TRP A 61 2.23 15.18 9.30
CA TRP A 61 0.83 14.99 9.65
C TRP A 61 0.30 16.03 10.66
N ALA A 62 1.19 16.77 11.34
CA ALA A 62 0.77 17.87 12.22
C ALA A 62 0.19 19.07 11.44
N ASP A 63 0.55 19.24 10.16
CA ASP A 63 0.08 20.34 9.32
C ASP A 63 -1.34 20.07 8.78
N PRO A 64 -2.35 20.91 9.10
CA PRO A 64 -3.70 20.77 8.58
C PRO A 64 -3.79 20.77 7.04
N ASN A 65 -2.91 21.51 6.36
CA ASN A 65 -2.88 21.55 4.89
C ASN A 65 -2.47 20.19 4.31
N VAL A 66 -1.57 19.46 4.98
CA VAL A 66 -1.18 18.11 4.58
C VAL A 66 -2.36 17.16 4.74
N ARG A 67 -3.10 17.24 5.85
CA ARG A 67 -4.30 16.42 6.09
C ARG A 67 -5.36 16.64 5.00
N GLU A 68 -5.65 17.90 4.69
CA GLU A 68 -6.60 18.27 3.64
C GLU A 68 -6.15 17.77 2.25
N ARG A 69 -4.87 17.94 1.91
CA ARG A 69 -4.34 17.45 0.63
C ARG A 69 -4.39 15.93 0.53
N ILE A 70 -4.07 15.21 1.61
CA ILE A 70 -4.18 13.75 1.66
C ILE A 70 -5.64 13.30 1.53
N GLN A 71 -6.60 14.03 2.12
CA GLN A 71 -8.01 13.75 1.92
C GLN A 71 -8.39 13.80 0.43
N ASN A 72 -7.91 14.81 -0.29
CA ASN A 72 -8.21 15.00 -1.72
C ASN A 72 -7.58 13.94 -2.65
N VAL A 73 -6.60 13.18 -2.16
CA VAL A 73 -6.01 12.06 -2.92
C VAL A 73 -7.02 10.92 -3.10
N PHE A 74 -7.84 10.66 -2.07
CA PHE A 74 -8.76 9.54 -2.07
C PHE A 74 -10.11 9.92 -2.69
N ALA A 75 -10.56 9.13 -3.66
CA ALA A 75 -11.84 9.35 -4.34
C ALA A 75 -13.06 9.13 -3.43
N HIS A 76 -12.90 8.31 -2.39
CA HIS A 76 -13.97 7.97 -1.46
C HIS A 76 -13.63 8.51 -0.06
N PRO A 77 -14.47 9.40 0.52
CA PRO A 77 -14.23 9.97 1.85
C PRO A 77 -14.05 8.90 2.95
N GLU A 78 -14.65 7.73 2.76
CA GLU A 78 -14.64 6.63 3.74
C GLU A 78 -13.27 5.99 3.87
N ILE A 79 -12.47 6.00 2.79
CA ILE A 79 -11.08 5.56 2.79
C ILE A 79 -10.26 6.50 3.67
N TYR A 80 -10.41 7.81 3.43
CA TYR A 80 -9.70 8.82 4.20
C TYR A 80 -10.08 8.78 5.68
N LYS A 81 -11.37 8.66 6.01
CA LYS A 81 -11.85 8.61 7.40
C LYS A 81 -11.20 7.48 8.20
N GLN A 82 -11.09 6.28 7.63
CA GLN A 82 -10.44 5.15 8.31
C GLN A 82 -8.94 5.36 8.48
N ARG A 83 -8.26 5.85 7.44
CA ARG A 83 -6.82 6.11 7.47
C ARG A 83 -6.45 7.23 8.43
N MET A 84 -7.24 8.31 8.47
CA MET A 84 -7.03 9.45 9.35
C MET A 84 -7.01 9.01 10.82
N LEU A 85 -7.92 8.12 11.23
CA LEU A 85 -7.92 7.58 12.59
C LEU A 85 -6.63 6.83 12.91
N ALA A 86 -6.15 5.98 11.99
CA ALA A 86 -4.89 5.26 12.16
C ALA A 86 -3.68 6.22 12.21
N TYR A 87 -3.63 7.22 11.32
CA TYR A 87 -2.58 8.23 11.31
C TYR A 87 -2.56 9.04 12.61
N ASP A 88 -3.73 9.41 13.14
CA ASP A 88 -3.84 10.12 14.40
C ASP A 88 -3.37 9.27 15.59
N LEU A 89 -3.64 7.97 15.60
CA LEU A 89 -3.17 7.06 16.65
C LEU A 89 -1.64 6.93 16.64
N VAL A 90 -1.03 6.81 15.46
CA VAL A 90 0.44 6.75 15.35
C VAL A 90 1.07 8.09 15.70
N TYR A 91 0.53 9.21 15.20
CA TYR A 91 1.01 10.55 15.53
C TYR A 91 0.97 10.85 17.03
N ARG A 92 -0.05 10.36 17.75
CA ARG A 92 -0.17 10.52 19.22
C ARG A 92 0.67 9.51 20.01
N GLY A 93 1.42 8.62 19.34
CA GLY A 93 2.21 7.57 19.99
C GLY A 93 1.37 6.48 20.65
N VAL A 94 0.08 6.37 20.32
CA VAL A 94 -0.82 5.33 20.86
C VAL A 94 -0.58 3.99 20.17
N THR A 95 -0.20 4.02 18.90
CA THR A 95 0.14 2.82 18.12
C THR A 95 1.57 2.94 17.62
N ASP A 96 2.39 1.95 17.99
CA ASP A 96 3.77 1.83 17.53
C ASP A 96 3.80 0.97 16.25
N THR A 97 3.77 1.63 15.08
CA THR A 97 3.92 0.97 13.78
C THR A 97 4.50 1.94 12.75
N TRP A 98 5.21 1.39 11.77
CA TRP A 98 5.93 2.17 10.76
C TRP A 98 5.19 2.33 9.43
N ASP A 99 4.23 1.45 9.15
CA ASP A 99 3.54 1.38 7.87
C ASP A 99 2.62 2.58 7.59
N TYR A 100 1.98 3.12 8.63
CA TYR A 100 1.18 4.34 8.53
C TYR A 100 2.05 5.61 8.32
N GLN A 101 3.19 5.72 9.00
CA GLN A 101 4.19 6.76 8.73
C GLN A 101 4.67 6.69 7.29
N TRP A 102 4.94 5.49 6.79
CA TRP A 102 5.34 5.29 5.39
C TRP A 102 4.23 5.66 4.40
N SER A 103 2.98 5.34 4.73
CA SER A 103 1.81 5.75 3.94
C SER A 103 1.72 7.28 3.81
N VAL A 104 1.88 8.03 4.92
CA VAL A 104 1.90 9.50 4.88
C VAL A 104 3.08 10.02 4.05
N ALA A 105 4.29 9.47 4.23
CA ALA A 105 5.46 9.86 3.45
C ALA A 105 5.20 9.74 1.94
N ARG A 106 4.65 8.62 1.46
CA ARG A 106 4.31 8.45 0.03
C ARG A 106 3.25 9.43 -0.44
N LEU A 107 2.17 9.60 0.34
CA LEU A 107 1.04 10.45 -0.04
C LEU A 107 1.45 11.93 -0.14
N THR A 108 2.37 12.40 0.70
CA THR A 108 2.88 13.77 0.60
C THR A 108 3.69 14.02 -0.68
N GLN A 109 4.21 12.96 -1.32
CA GLN A 109 4.87 13.02 -2.62
C GLN A 109 3.92 12.71 -3.78
N SER A 110 2.62 12.54 -3.53
CA SER A 110 1.64 12.04 -4.51
C SER A 110 2.09 10.72 -5.17
N ALA A 111 2.84 9.91 -4.43
CA ALA A 111 3.45 8.69 -4.96
C ALA A 111 2.47 7.50 -4.83
N MET A 112 2.35 6.74 -5.93
CA MET A 112 1.53 5.54 -6.02
C MET A 112 2.34 4.28 -5.72
N SER A 113 1.61 3.22 -5.38
CA SER A 113 2.11 1.86 -5.32
C SER A 113 1.72 1.12 -6.59
N VAL A 114 2.64 0.29 -7.10
CA VAL A 114 2.32 -0.78 -8.04
C VAL A 114 1.84 -1.99 -7.24
N VAL A 115 0.66 -2.50 -7.61
CA VAL A 115 0.04 -3.66 -6.96
C VAL A 115 -0.30 -4.71 -8.02
N PRO A 116 0.08 -6.00 -7.82
CA PRO A 116 -0.25 -7.06 -8.75
C PRO A 116 -1.77 -7.32 -8.77
N ALA A 117 -2.28 -7.71 -9.92
CA ALA A 117 -3.71 -8.06 -10.08
C ALA A 117 -4.09 -9.33 -9.30
N VAL A 118 -3.12 -10.12 -8.88
CA VAL A 118 -3.28 -11.29 -8.01
C VAL A 118 -2.36 -11.19 -6.80
N ASN A 119 -2.71 -11.86 -5.71
CA ASN A 119 -1.85 -11.93 -4.54
C ASN A 119 -0.63 -12.84 -4.78
N LEU A 120 0.58 -12.31 -4.59
CA LEU A 120 1.84 -13.05 -4.84
C LEU A 120 2.55 -13.50 -3.57
N VAL A 121 2.07 -13.08 -2.39
CA VAL A 121 2.76 -13.34 -1.12
C VAL A 121 1.79 -13.76 -0.03
N ARG A 122 2.31 -14.53 0.94
CA ARG A 122 1.57 -14.91 2.15
C ARG A 122 2.42 -14.63 3.37
N ASN A 123 1.81 -14.02 4.39
CA ASN A 123 2.45 -13.84 5.68
C ASN A 123 2.39 -15.15 6.49
N ILE A 124 3.52 -15.84 6.63
CA ILE A 124 3.63 -17.08 7.40
C ILE A 124 3.96 -16.85 8.89
N GLY A 125 4.07 -15.58 9.32
CA GLY A 125 4.37 -15.16 10.69
C GLY A 125 3.14 -14.99 11.59
N ILE A 126 1.94 -15.28 11.09
CA ILE A 126 0.71 -15.29 11.88
C ILE A 126 0.61 -16.64 12.59
N ARG A 127 1.02 -16.68 13.85
CA ARG A 127 1.15 -17.91 14.64
C ARG A 127 0.96 -17.62 16.13
N PRO A 128 0.57 -18.63 16.94
CA PRO A 128 0.39 -18.44 18.38
C PRO A 128 1.64 -17.93 19.11
N ASP A 129 2.83 -18.23 18.59
CA ASP A 129 4.14 -17.86 19.15
C ASP A 129 4.73 -16.55 18.60
N ALA A 130 4.05 -15.87 17.67
CA ALA A 130 4.55 -14.65 17.04
C ALA A 130 4.66 -13.48 18.02
N THR A 131 5.55 -12.51 17.80
CA THR A 131 5.69 -11.35 18.71
C THR A 131 4.49 -10.40 18.65
N HIS A 132 3.99 -10.11 17.44
CA HIS A 132 2.96 -9.09 17.20
C HIS A 132 1.67 -9.64 16.53
N THR A 133 1.72 -10.86 15.98
CA THR A 133 0.62 -11.47 15.19
C THR A 133 0.15 -12.77 15.83
N LYS A 134 -0.12 -12.73 17.14
CA LYS A 134 -0.68 -13.86 17.90
C LYS A 134 -2.18 -13.94 17.67
N GLY A 135 -2.62 -14.75 16.71
CA GLY A 135 -4.04 -14.99 16.45
C GLY A 135 -4.38 -15.05 14.97
N HIS A 136 -5.61 -14.66 14.64
CA HIS A 136 -6.12 -14.65 13.28
C HIS A 136 -6.26 -13.21 12.77
N VAL A 137 -5.73 -12.89 11.59
CA VAL A 137 -6.01 -11.62 10.87
C VAL A 137 -7.05 -11.82 9.75
N GLY A 138 -8.00 -12.71 10.03
CA GLY A 138 -9.20 -12.91 9.22
C GLY A 138 -8.92 -13.58 7.88
N LYS A 139 -9.52 -13.06 6.81
CA LYS A 139 -9.36 -13.61 5.44
C LYS A 139 -7.93 -13.46 4.90
N LEU A 140 -7.13 -12.57 5.47
CA LEU A 140 -5.76 -12.33 5.02
C LEU A 140 -4.82 -13.49 5.37
N ASP A 141 -5.11 -14.26 6.42
CA ASP A 141 -4.33 -15.44 6.85
C ASP A 141 -4.32 -16.55 5.80
N THR A 142 -5.46 -16.71 5.13
CA THR A 142 -5.75 -17.83 4.24
C THR A 142 -5.77 -17.41 2.78
N LEU A 143 -5.39 -16.16 2.49
CA LEU A 143 -5.39 -15.64 1.13
C LEU A 143 -4.41 -16.44 0.27
N PRO A 144 -4.85 -17.01 -0.87
CA PRO A 144 -3.99 -17.84 -1.69
C PRO A 144 -2.88 -17.00 -2.33
N VAL A 145 -1.72 -17.64 -2.50
CA VAL A 145 -0.68 -17.15 -3.40
C VAL A 145 -1.00 -17.68 -4.78
N LEU A 146 -1.02 -16.78 -5.76
CA LEU A 146 -1.33 -17.08 -7.15
C LEU A 146 -0.11 -16.82 -8.02
N GLU A 147 -0.07 -17.51 -9.15
CA GLU A 147 0.97 -17.30 -10.15
C GLU A 147 0.65 -16.10 -11.04
N MET A 148 1.71 -15.49 -11.56
CA MET A 148 1.64 -14.40 -12.52
C MET A 148 2.60 -14.69 -13.65
N THR A 149 2.17 -14.40 -14.88
CA THR A 149 2.97 -14.62 -16.08
C THR A 149 3.91 -13.45 -16.35
N PHE A 150 5.11 -13.78 -16.83
CA PHE A 150 6.18 -12.83 -17.17
C PHE A 150 6.63 -13.03 -18.64
N PRO A 151 7.14 -11.99 -19.33
CA PRO A 151 7.32 -10.62 -18.84
C PRO A 151 6.00 -9.88 -18.65
N LEU A 152 6.02 -8.81 -17.84
CA LEU A 152 4.85 -7.98 -17.58
C LEU A 152 4.56 -7.06 -18.77
N ARG A 153 3.29 -6.91 -19.10
CA ARG A 153 2.84 -5.92 -20.08
C ARG A 153 2.75 -4.56 -19.41
N LEU A 154 3.64 -3.65 -19.77
CA LEU A 154 3.64 -2.29 -19.24
C LEU A 154 2.45 -1.49 -19.77
N HIS A 155 1.84 -0.71 -18.88
CA HIS A 155 0.84 0.29 -19.25
C HIS A 155 1.57 1.53 -19.82
N PRO A 156 1.23 2.03 -21.02
CA PRO A 156 1.64 3.36 -21.48
C PRO A 156 1.21 4.55 -20.60
N TRP A 157 0.49 4.30 -19.52
CA TRP A 157 -0.07 5.31 -18.63
C TRP A 157 0.12 4.88 -17.18
N VAL A 158 0.32 5.88 -16.32
CA VAL A 158 0.45 5.68 -14.87
C VAL A 158 -0.69 6.43 -14.22
N MET A 159 -1.79 5.70 -13.98
CA MET A 159 -3.04 6.23 -13.46
C MET A 159 -3.55 5.35 -12.33
N VAL A 160 -3.99 5.99 -11.25
CA VAL A 160 -4.56 5.29 -10.10
C VAL A 160 -5.87 4.59 -10.45
N ASP A 161 -6.04 3.35 -9.98
CA ASP A 161 -7.31 2.63 -9.95
C ASP A 161 -8.04 2.97 -8.65
N ARG A 162 -8.94 3.95 -8.70
CA ARG A 162 -9.68 4.45 -7.53
C ARG A 162 -10.68 3.42 -6.97
N ASP A 163 -11.22 2.57 -7.83
CA ASP A 163 -12.11 1.48 -7.40
C ASP A 163 -11.32 0.46 -6.57
N TYR A 164 -10.05 0.21 -6.95
CA TYR A 164 -9.17 -0.64 -6.17
C TYR A 164 -8.89 -0.07 -4.79
N ASP A 165 -8.64 1.24 -4.65
CA ASP A 165 -8.38 1.86 -3.34
C ASP A 165 -9.56 1.62 -2.36
N TYR A 166 -10.79 1.64 -2.86
CA TYR A 166 -11.99 1.30 -2.08
C TYR A 166 -12.02 -0.18 -1.71
N ALA A 167 -11.84 -1.07 -2.70
CA ALA A 167 -11.84 -2.52 -2.50
C ALA A 167 -10.72 -2.96 -1.52
N PHE A 168 -9.53 -2.38 -1.64
CA PHE A 168 -8.40 -2.57 -0.74
C PHE A 168 -8.80 -2.24 0.70
N THR A 169 -9.42 -1.07 0.92
CA THR A 169 -9.82 -0.64 2.26
C THR A 169 -10.91 -1.56 2.85
N ALA A 170 -11.83 -2.04 2.03
CA ALA A 170 -12.85 -3.00 2.45
C ALA A 170 -12.26 -4.37 2.81
N ALA A 171 -11.20 -4.81 2.11
CA ALA A 171 -10.56 -6.11 2.32
C ALA A 171 -9.71 -6.19 3.60
N LEU A 172 -9.36 -5.05 4.22
CA LEU A 172 -8.60 -4.99 5.48
C LEU A 172 -9.48 -5.01 6.74
N LYS A 173 -10.80 -5.12 6.59
CA LYS A 173 -11.75 -5.30 7.71
C LYS A 173 -11.99 -6.77 7.98
#